data_AF-B6VYR3-F1
#
_entry.id   AF-B6VYR3-F1
#
_cell.length_a   1.000
_cell.length_b   1.000
_cell.length_c   1.000
_cell.angle_alpha   90.00
_cell.angle_beta   90.00
_cell.angle_gamma   90.00
#
_symmetry.space_group_name_H-M   'P 1'
#
loop_
_entity.id
_entity.type
_entity.pdbx_description
1 polymer ?
#
loop_
_entity_poly.entity_id
_entity_poly.type
_entity_poly.pdbx_seq_one_letter_code
_entity_poly.pdbx_strand_id
1 'polypeptide(L)'
;MEYLFLRRKRTTATSERQKTLLFKAAERQWKEEFAGKGTDIRKVDCNIYKGILYQLEIRQVFLDTSLSLKKLSELLETNQTYLSNVVNKYFGCNLKELVNSYRVEYAKELLDSGRCTLNDLPCSCGFASKSAFYSAFSRIVGISPLSYQSRERRKRYLQVIN
;
A
#
# COMPACT_ATOMS: atom_id res chain seq x y z
N MET A 1 -2.93 -3.59 -9.52
CA MET A 1 -1.51 -3.47 -9.12
C MET A 1 -1.28 -4.55 -8.08
N GLU A 2 -0.55 -5.62 -8.42
CA GLU A 2 -0.12 -6.59 -7.42
C GLU A 2 0.97 -5.94 -6.57
N TYR A 3 0.77 -5.87 -5.26
CA TYR A 3 1.76 -5.32 -4.33
C TYR A 3 2.87 -6.36 -4.11
N LEU A 4 4.11 -5.99 -4.39
CA LEU A 4 5.22 -6.94 -4.50
C LEU A 4 5.54 -7.64 -3.17
N PHE A 5 5.24 -7.03 -2.03
CA PHE A 5 5.72 -7.50 -0.73
C PHE A 5 4.70 -7.55 0.41
N LEU A 6 3.39 -7.37 0.15
CA LEU A 6 2.38 -7.40 1.21
C LEU A 6 2.35 -8.72 2.03
N ARG A 7 2.88 -9.83 1.50
CA ARG A 7 2.92 -11.14 2.20
C ARG A 7 4.08 -11.37 3.18
N ARG A 8 4.76 -10.36 3.75
CA ARG A 8 5.96 -10.60 4.61
C ARG A 8 5.68 -10.61 6.13
N LYS A 9 6.32 -11.56 6.83
CA LYS A 9 6.36 -11.64 8.31
C LYS A 9 7.04 -10.38 8.87
N ARG A 10 6.45 -9.76 9.90
CA ARG A 10 7.01 -8.63 10.66
C ARG A 10 8.43 -8.96 11.14
N THR A 11 9.45 -8.41 10.48
CA THR A 11 10.81 -8.36 11.03
C THR A 11 11.12 -6.92 11.37
N THR A 12 11.52 -6.68 12.63
CA THR A 12 11.82 -5.35 13.19
C THR A 12 13.12 -4.74 12.65
N ALA A 13 13.96 -5.53 11.99
CA ALA A 13 15.12 -5.06 11.25
C ALA A 13 14.82 -5.08 9.74
N THR A 14 14.74 -3.92 9.11
CA THR A 14 14.77 -3.83 7.65
C THR A 14 16.17 -4.24 7.20
N SER A 15 16.30 -5.43 6.60
CA SER A 15 17.57 -5.88 6.07
C SER A 15 17.93 -5.04 4.85
N GLU A 16 19.18 -4.55 4.74
CA GLU A 16 19.68 -3.88 3.52
C GLU A 16 19.38 -4.74 2.28
N ARG A 17 19.46 -6.06 2.41
CA ARG A 17 19.08 -7.03 1.38
C ARG A 17 17.63 -6.86 0.91
N GLN A 18 16.67 -6.63 1.81
CA GLN A 18 15.27 -6.44 1.43
C GLN A 18 15.08 -5.16 0.61
N LYS A 19 15.77 -4.07 1.00
CA LYS A 19 15.78 -2.81 0.26
C LYS A 19 16.40 -3.00 -1.13
N THR A 20 17.56 -3.63 -1.23
CA THR A 20 18.22 -3.90 -2.51
C THR A 20 17.34 -4.75 -3.44
N LEU A 21 16.71 -5.81 -2.92
CA LEU A 21 15.82 -6.67 -3.70
C LEU A 21 14.58 -5.93 -4.20
N LEU A 22 13.94 -5.14 -3.34
CA LEU A 22 12.83 -4.27 -3.73
C LEU A 22 13.26 -3.31 -4.84
N PHE A 23 14.38 -2.62 -4.67
CA PHE A 23 14.83 -1.61 -5.63
C PHE A 23 15.11 -2.24 -7.00
N LYS A 24 15.74 -3.42 -7.03
CA LYS A 24 15.99 -4.18 -8.27
C LYS A 24 14.70 -4.62 -8.95
N ALA A 25 13.73 -5.13 -8.18
CA ALA A 25 12.43 -5.54 -8.69
C ALA A 25 11.61 -4.36 -9.23
N ALA A 26 11.53 -3.28 -8.45
CA ALA A 26 10.82 -2.06 -8.81
C ALA A 26 11.44 -1.38 -10.04
N GLU A 27 12.78 -1.36 -10.17
CA GLU A 27 13.44 -0.83 -11.36
C GLU A 27 13.09 -1.64 -12.61
N ARG A 28 13.08 -2.97 -12.51
CA ARG A 28 12.71 -3.86 -13.61
C ARG A 28 11.26 -3.63 -14.02
N GLN A 29 10.32 -3.65 -13.07
CA GLN A 29 8.91 -3.41 -13.34
C GLN A 29 8.70 -2.02 -13.98
N TRP A 30 9.35 -0.99 -13.45
CA TRP A 30 9.22 0.35 -13.99
C TRP A 30 9.75 0.44 -15.43
N LYS A 31 10.84 -0.26 -15.76
CA LYS A 31 11.35 -0.36 -17.13
C LYS A 31 10.37 -1.10 -18.05
N GLU A 32 9.81 -2.22 -17.60
CA GLU A 32 8.86 -3.03 -18.39
C GLU A 32 7.54 -2.27 -18.66
N GLU A 33 6.99 -1.56 -17.67
CA GLU A 33 5.70 -0.88 -17.80
C GLU A 33 5.78 0.50 -18.48
N PHE A 34 6.91 1.21 -18.32
CA PHE A 34 7.01 2.61 -18.70
C PHE A 34 8.09 2.93 -19.74
N ALA A 35 9.19 2.17 -19.88
CA ALA A 35 10.29 2.55 -20.78
C ALA A 35 9.92 2.60 -22.28
N GLY A 36 8.81 1.97 -22.69
CA GLY A 36 8.30 2.00 -24.06
C GLY A 36 7.25 3.08 -24.36
N LYS A 37 6.77 3.82 -23.34
CA LYS A 37 5.74 4.87 -23.52
C LYS A 37 6.43 6.22 -23.60
N GLY A 38 6.64 6.72 -24.81
CA GLY A 38 7.48 7.89 -25.16
C GLY A 38 7.06 9.27 -24.61
N THR A 39 6.75 9.41 -23.33
CA THR A 39 6.46 10.70 -22.68
C THR A 39 7.43 10.99 -21.52
N ASP A 40 8.34 11.96 -21.74
CA ASP A 40 9.21 12.65 -20.76
C ASP A 40 9.49 11.82 -19.50
N ILE A 41 10.22 10.72 -19.67
CA ILE A 41 10.60 9.82 -18.58
C ILE A 41 11.88 10.35 -17.96
N ARG A 42 11.77 10.97 -16.78
CA ARG A 42 12.93 11.50 -16.06
C ARG A 42 13.56 10.40 -15.24
N LYS A 43 14.89 10.27 -15.28
CA LYS A 43 15.62 9.31 -14.43
C LYS A 43 15.29 9.48 -12.94
N VAL A 44 15.02 10.71 -12.52
CA VAL A 44 14.63 11.05 -11.13
C VAL A 44 13.31 10.38 -10.73
N ASP A 45 12.37 10.21 -11.66
CA ASP A 45 11.07 9.60 -11.37
C ASP A 45 11.21 8.15 -10.92
N CYS A 46 12.14 7.40 -11.52
CA CYS A 46 12.43 6.03 -11.11
C CYS A 46 12.91 5.96 -9.65
N ASN A 47 13.73 6.93 -9.22
CA ASN A 47 14.21 6.97 -7.83
C ASN A 47 13.08 7.28 -6.85
N ILE A 48 12.21 8.25 -7.18
CA ILE A 48 11.04 8.57 -6.36
C ILE A 48 10.07 7.38 -6.31
N TYR A 49 9.81 6.73 -7.44
CA TYR A 49 8.96 5.55 -7.53
C TYR A 49 9.46 4.41 -6.62
N LYS A 50 10.74 4.04 -6.72
CA LYS A 50 11.37 3.04 -5.83
C LYS A 50 11.29 3.46 -4.36
N GLY A 51 11.51 4.75 -4.09
CA GLY A 51 11.41 5.34 -2.76
C GLY A 51 10.00 5.20 -2.16
N ILE A 52 8.96 5.54 -2.93
CA ILE A 52 7.56 5.36 -2.52
C ILE A 52 7.29 3.90 -2.16
N LEU A 53 7.66 2.97 -3.05
CA LEU A 53 7.48 1.54 -2.80
C LEU A 53 8.23 1.08 -1.54
N TYR A 54 9.43 1.61 -1.28
CA TYR A 54 10.16 1.28 -0.07
C TYR A 54 9.46 1.76 1.19
N GLN A 55 8.98 3.01 1.17
CA GLN A 55 8.26 3.56 2.31
C GLN A 55 6.94 2.83 2.57
N LEU A 56 6.22 2.45 1.51
CA LEU A 56 4.92 1.79 1.63
C LEU A 56 5.03 0.29 1.90
N GLU A 57 5.88 -0.44 1.19
CA GLU A 57 5.92 -1.91 1.25
C GLU A 57 6.84 -2.45 2.34
N ILE A 58 7.96 -1.77 2.61
CA ILE A 58 8.95 -2.23 3.60
C ILE A 58 8.80 -1.48 4.92
N ARG A 59 8.74 -0.15 4.86
CA ARG A 59 8.65 0.68 6.07
C ARG A 59 7.22 0.81 6.60
N GLN A 60 6.22 0.46 5.79
CA GLN A 60 4.79 0.51 6.13
C GLN A 60 4.35 1.86 6.68
N VAL A 61 4.87 2.96 6.14
CA VAL A 61 4.54 4.31 6.63
C VAL A 61 3.06 4.65 6.46
N PHE A 62 2.31 3.88 5.66
CA PHE A 62 0.86 4.00 5.55
C PHE A 62 0.13 3.74 6.87
N LEU A 63 0.74 3.04 7.84
CA LEU A 63 0.17 2.83 9.17
C LEU A 63 0.17 4.10 10.02
N ASP A 64 0.98 5.09 9.65
CA ASP A 64 0.98 6.40 10.29
C ASP A 64 -0.24 7.21 9.84
N THR A 65 -1.11 7.56 10.79
CA THR A 65 -2.31 8.36 10.54
C THR A 65 -1.98 9.79 10.08
N SER A 66 -0.80 10.30 10.42
CA SER A 66 -0.31 11.64 10.05
C SER A 66 0.41 11.68 8.70
N LEU A 67 0.48 10.55 7.98
CA LEU A 67 1.12 10.51 6.66
C LEU A 67 0.43 11.47 5.69
N SER A 68 1.21 12.42 5.18
CA SER A 68 0.79 13.44 4.22
C SER A 68 1.77 13.52 3.06
N LEU A 69 1.40 14.22 1.99
CA LEU A 69 2.28 14.48 0.85
C LEU A 69 3.58 15.16 1.30
N LYS A 70 3.49 16.14 2.20
CA LYS A 70 4.63 16.83 2.80
C LYS A 70 5.56 15.85 3.52
N LYS A 71 5.00 15.05 4.44
CA LYS A 71 5.77 14.09 5.23
C LYS A 71 6.46 13.05 4.35
N LEU A 72 5.76 12.52 3.35
CA LEU A 72 6.34 11.55 2.43
C LEU A 72 7.41 12.18 1.53
N SER A 73 7.25 13.44 1.10
CA SER A 73 8.28 14.12 0.31
C SER A 73 9.56 14.38 1.11
N GLU A 74 9.42 14.73 2.39
CA GLU A 74 10.56 14.88 3.31
C GLU A 74 11.30 13.55 3.52
N LEU A 75 10.56 12.45 3.73
CA LEU A 75 11.14 11.10 3.86
C LEU A 75 11.86 10.60 2.61
N LEU A 76 11.57 11.18 1.45
CA LEU A 76 12.15 10.82 0.15
C LEU A 76 13.12 11.88 -0.37
N GLU A 77 13.44 12.90 0.45
CA GLU A 77 14.35 14.00 0.10
C GLU A 77 13.98 14.65 -1.25
N THR A 78 12.68 14.84 -1.47
CA THR A 78 12.12 15.47 -2.68
C THR A 78 11.11 16.54 -2.32
N ASN A 79 10.51 17.20 -3.31
CA ASN A 79 9.42 18.14 -3.10
C ASN A 79 8.04 17.52 -3.37
N GLN A 80 7.01 18.16 -2.82
CA GLN A 80 5.63 17.70 -2.93
C GLN A 80 5.14 17.61 -4.39
N THR A 81 5.60 18.52 -5.25
CA THR A 81 5.22 18.56 -6.67
C THR A 81 5.75 17.33 -7.43
N TYR A 82 7.05 17.02 -7.30
CA TYR A 82 7.64 15.84 -7.92
C TYR A 82 7.01 14.56 -7.39
N LEU A 83 6.82 14.47 -6.07
CA LEU A 83 6.18 13.32 -5.46
C LEU A 83 4.75 13.10 -6.01
N SER A 84 3.94 14.17 -6.05
CA SER A 84 2.59 14.11 -6.59
C SER A 84 2.59 13.71 -8.07
N ASN A 85 3.49 14.28 -8.88
CA ASN A 85 3.60 13.96 -10.30
C ASN A 85 3.95 12.48 -10.51
N VAL A 86 4.90 11.95 -9.75
CA VAL A 86 5.28 10.52 -9.81
C VAL A 86 4.12 9.63 -9.38
N VAL A 87 3.42 9.99 -8.30
CA VAL A 87 2.25 9.24 -7.82
C VAL A 87 1.16 9.19 -8.90
N ASN A 88 0.74 10.34 -9.44
CA ASN A 88 -0.28 10.39 -10.47
C ASN A 88 0.15 9.67 -11.76
N LYS A 89 1.39 9.86 -12.22
CA LYS A 89 1.89 9.33 -13.49
C LYS A 89 2.09 7.81 -13.45
N TYR A 90 2.71 7.28 -12.39
CA TYR A 90 3.14 5.88 -12.37
C TYR A 90 2.24 4.98 -11.52
N PHE A 91 1.44 5.53 -10.61
CA PHE A 91 0.45 4.76 -9.84
C PHE A 91 -0.99 5.01 -10.31
N GLY A 92 -1.22 5.97 -11.21
CA GLY A 92 -2.53 6.23 -11.82
C GLY A 92 -3.59 6.75 -10.85
N CYS A 93 -3.18 7.24 -9.68
CA CYS A 93 -4.06 7.73 -8.63
C CYS A 93 -3.37 8.83 -7.82
N ASN A 94 -4.11 9.51 -6.94
CA ASN A 94 -3.50 10.47 -6.03
C ASN A 94 -2.93 9.78 -4.77
N LEU A 95 -2.10 10.50 -3.98
CA LEU A 95 -1.46 9.92 -2.80
C LEU A 95 -2.45 9.37 -1.76
N LYS A 96 -3.58 10.06 -1.55
CA LYS A 96 -4.60 9.61 -0.60
C LYS A 96 -5.19 8.27 -1.02
N GLU A 97 -5.47 8.09 -2.30
CA GLU A 97 -5.96 6.83 -2.87
C GLU A 97 -4.91 5.73 -2.78
N LEU A 98 -3.66 6.04 -3.11
CA LEU A 98 -2.55 5.09 -3.01
C LEU A 98 -2.42 4.56 -1.58
N VAL A 99 -2.30 5.46 -0.60
CA VAL A 99 -2.17 5.10 0.82
C VAL A 99 -3.39 4.32 1.30
N ASN A 100 -4.61 4.75 0.97
CA ASN A 100 -5.82 4.04 1.37
C ASN A 100 -5.88 2.63 0.79
N SER A 101 -5.35 2.42 -0.41
CA SER A 101 -5.29 1.08 -1.03
C SER A 101 -4.38 0.16 -0.22
N TYR A 102 -3.18 0.62 0.17
CA TYR A 102 -2.30 -0.13 1.08
C TYR A 102 -2.96 -0.43 2.43
N ARG A 103 -3.62 0.57 3.04
CA ARG A 103 -4.31 0.40 4.32
C ARG A 103 -5.46 -0.62 4.22
N VAL A 104 -6.20 -0.63 3.11
CA VAL A 104 -7.30 -1.58 2.87
C VAL A 104 -6.79 -2.99 2.64
N GLU A 105 -5.71 -3.17 1.86
CA GLU A 105 -5.13 -4.50 1.70
C GLU A 105 -4.60 -5.05 3.03
N TYR A 106 -3.92 -4.22 3.82
CA TYR A 106 -3.49 -4.63 5.16
C TYR A 106 -4.67 -4.97 6.08
N ALA A 107 -5.79 -4.26 5.95
CA ALA A 107 -7.01 -4.58 6.68
C ALA A 107 -7.56 -5.97 6.31
N LYS A 108 -7.50 -6.36 5.02
CA LYS A 108 -7.89 -7.71 4.59
C LYS A 108 -7.00 -8.77 5.25
N GLU A 109 -5.69 -8.57 5.30
CA GLU A 109 -4.76 -9.51 5.94
C GLU A 109 -5.05 -9.69 7.45
N LEU A 110 -5.37 -8.59 8.15
CA LEU A 110 -5.75 -8.66 9.56
C LEU A 110 -7.08 -9.39 9.77
N LEU A 111 -8.06 -9.20 8.87
CA LEU A 111 -9.33 -9.93 8.88
C LEU A 111 -9.17 -11.41 8.58
N ASP A 112 -8.30 -11.76 7.63
CA ASP A 112 -8.04 -13.13 7.22
C ASP A 112 -7.30 -13.90 8.32
N SER A 113 -6.29 -13.26 8.92
CA SER A 113 -5.55 -13.85 10.06
C SER A 113 -6.35 -13.93 11.36
N GLY A 114 -7.50 -13.26 11.45
CA GLY A 114 -8.33 -13.21 12.67
C GLY A 114 -7.67 -12.46 13.83
N ARG A 115 -6.61 -11.68 13.57
CA ARG A 115 -5.79 -11.01 14.58
C ARG A 115 -6.35 -9.68 15.07
N CYS A 116 -7.43 -9.18 14.47
CA CYS A 116 -8.00 -7.88 14.78
C CYS A 116 -9.54 -7.90 14.71
N THR A 117 -10.19 -7.20 15.64
CA THR A 117 -11.65 -7.01 15.63
C THR A 117 -12.03 -5.90 14.65
N LEU A 118 -13.27 -5.91 14.14
CA LEU A 118 -13.76 -4.84 13.25
C LEU A 118 -13.75 -3.44 13.89
N ASN A 119 -13.80 -3.38 15.23
CA ASN A 119 -13.76 -2.12 15.97
C ASN A 119 -12.37 -1.49 15.99
N ASP A 120 -11.32 -2.31 16.10
CA ASP A 120 -9.92 -1.86 16.21
C ASP A 120 -9.21 -1.78 14.86
N LEU A 121 -9.80 -2.42 13.84
CA LEU A 121 -9.26 -2.51 12.49
C LEU A 121 -8.92 -1.14 11.87
N PRO A 122 -9.78 -0.09 11.96
CA PRO A 122 -9.47 1.21 11.38
C PRO A 122 -8.17 1.80 11.92
N CYS A 123 -8.01 1.80 13.25
CA CYS A 123 -6.82 2.32 13.92
C CYS A 123 -5.58 1.47 13.58
N SER A 124 -5.73 0.15 13.62
CA SER A 124 -4.65 -0.81 13.31
C SER A 124 -4.12 -0.70 11.88
N CYS A 125 -4.92 -0.16 10.96
CA CYS A 125 -4.55 0.05 9.56
C CYS A 125 -4.16 1.50 9.24
N GLY A 126 -4.02 2.37 10.25
CA GLY A 126 -3.61 3.76 10.06
C GLY A 126 -4.71 4.73 9.61
N PHE A 127 -5.99 4.38 9.75
CA PHE A 127 -7.08 5.33 9.53
C PHE A 127 -7.33 6.21 10.76
N ALA A 128 -7.49 7.52 10.53
CA ALA A 128 -7.80 8.47 11.58
C ALA A 128 -9.24 8.34 12.12
N SER A 129 -10.16 7.74 11.36
CA SER A 129 -11.55 7.55 11.79
C SER A 129 -12.20 6.30 11.18
N LYS A 130 -13.21 5.78 11.88
CA LYS A 130 -14.03 4.66 11.38
C LYS A 130 -14.69 5.00 10.04
N SER A 131 -15.31 6.18 9.93
CA SER A 131 -16.00 6.59 8.71
C SER A 131 -15.07 6.63 7.50
N ALA A 132 -13.85 7.14 7.65
CA ALA A 132 -12.86 7.15 6.57
C ALA A 132 -12.47 5.73 6.14
N PHE A 133 -12.29 4.81 7.10
CA PHE A 133 -12.02 3.41 6.82
C PHE A 133 -13.16 2.75 6.04
N TYR A 134 -14.40 2.84 6.54
CA TYR A 134 -15.55 2.17 5.90
C TYR A 134 -15.79 2.67 4.48
N SER A 135 -15.68 3.98 4.24
CA SER A 135 -15.80 4.55 2.90
C SER A 135 -14.67 4.10 1.97
N ALA A 136 -13.41 4.10 2.43
CA ALA A 136 -12.28 3.65 1.62
C ALA A 136 -12.37 2.16 1.31
N PHE A 137 -12.65 1.33 2.31
CA PHE A 137 -12.77 -0.12 2.16
C PHE A 137 -13.90 -0.49 1.20
N SER A 138 -15.09 0.09 1.39
CA SER A 138 -16.24 -0.26 0.54
C SER A 138 -16.02 0.19 -0.91
N ARG A 139 -15.38 1.34 -1.14
CA ARG A 139 -15.04 1.82 -2.48
C ARG A 139 -14.01 0.92 -3.18
N ILE A 140 -12.99 0.45 -2.47
CA ILE A 140 -11.89 -0.34 -3.05
C ILE A 140 -12.29 -1.81 -3.22
N VAL A 141 -13.00 -2.37 -2.24
CA VAL A 141 -13.34 -3.81 -2.19
C VAL A 141 -14.71 -4.09 -2.80
N GLY A 142 -15.57 -3.07 -2.94
CA GLY A 142 -16.93 -3.19 -3.48
C GLY A 142 -17.97 -3.66 -2.45
N ILE A 143 -17.56 -4.05 -1.24
CA ILE A 143 -18.45 -4.50 -0.16
C ILE A 143 -17.98 -3.94 1.19
N SER A 144 -18.88 -3.89 2.17
CA SER A 144 -18.54 -3.40 3.50
C SER A 144 -17.54 -4.34 4.23
N PRO A 145 -16.73 -3.82 5.16
CA PRO A 145 -15.81 -4.63 5.98
C PRO A 145 -16.50 -5.81 6.69
N LEU A 146 -17.73 -5.60 7.20
CA LEU A 146 -18.53 -6.64 7.85
C LEU A 146 -18.95 -7.76 6.87
N SER A 147 -19.39 -7.37 5.67
CA SER A 147 -19.76 -8.32 4.62
C SER A 147 -18.54 -9.11 4.16
N TYR A 148 -17.40 -8.45 4.01
CA TYR A 148 -16.13 -9.09 3.69
C TYR A 148 -15.75 -10.13 4.75
N GLN A 149 -15.73 -9.75 6.03
CA GLN A 149 -15.40 -10.67 7.12
C GLN A 149 -16.32 -11.89 7.15
N SER A 150 -17.63 -11.68 6.96
CA SER A 150 -18.61 -12.77 6.93
C SER A 150 -18.37 -13.73 5.76
N ARG A 151 -18.06 -13.19 4.57
CA ARG A 151 -17.72 -13.97 3.38
C ARG A 151 -16.45 -14.80 3.57
N GLU A 152 -15.39 -14.20 4.11
CA GLU A 152 -14.11 -14.89 4.30
C GLU A 152 -14.17 -15.93 5.44
N ARG A 153 -15.02 -15.73 6.47
CA ARG A 153 -15.32 -16.78 7.46
C ARG A 153 -16.05 -17.98 6.82
N ARG A 154 -17.05 -17.71 5.99
CA ARG A 154 -17.80 -18.77 5.28
C ARG A 154 -16.91 -19.57 4.34
N LYS A 155 -16.05 -18.91 3.57
CA LYS A 155 -15.08 -19.60 2.69
C LYS A 155 -14.14 -20.51 3.48
N ARG A 156 -13.58 -20.02 4.59
CA ARG A 156 -12.72 -20.84 5.46
C ARG A 156 -13.44 -22.07 6.00
N TYR A 157 -14.68 -21.92 6.44
CA TYR A 157 -15.50 -23.05 6.89
C TYR A 157 -15.69 -24.10 5.79
N LEU A 158 -16.00 -23.68 4.56
CA LEU A 158 -16.16 -24.61 3.41
C LEU A 158 -14.86 -25.29 2.99
N GLN A 159 -13.70 -24.67 3.21
CA GLN A 159 -12.38 -25.26 2.93
C GLN A 159 -11.91 -26.28 3.97
N VAL A 160 -12.48 -26.25 5.18
CA VAL A 160 -12.13 -27.19 6.27
C VAL A 160 -12.98 -28.48 6.20
N ILE A 161 -14.13 -28.41 5.54
CA ILE A 161 -15.11 -29.52 5.45
C ILE A 161 -14.90 -30.39 4.21
N ASN A 162 -14.23 -29.86 3.18
CA ASN A 162 -13.79 -30.59 1.99
C ASN A 162 -12.32 -30.97 2.11
#